data_AF-A0A954YAN7-F1
#
_entry.id   AF-A0A954YAN7-F1
#
_cell.length_a   1.000
_cell.length_b   1.000
_cell.length_c   1.000
_cell.angle_alpha   90.00
_cell.angle_beta   90.00
_cell.angle_gamma   90.00
#
_symmetry.space_group_name_H-M   'P 1'
#
loop_
_entity.id
_entity.type
_entity.pdbx_description
1 polymer ?
#
loop_
_entity_poly.entity_id
_entity_poly.type
_entity_poly.pdbx_seq_one_letter_code
_entity_poly.pdbx_strand_id
1 'polypeptide(L)'
;MSEKTKTSKRLMSREIAPEDIRAGHYVAPLYMNLEVLSESALSDSSWRAPRPAMVRILPWIGHPVRALDVCLPFVLVRDTDGDLETIDTRRWRLARVSQRFGKTVFERVKAKKRRDKKRESDDD
;
A
#
# COMPACT_ATOMS: atom_id res chain seq x y z
N MET A 1 -47.13 -4.93 3.67
CA MET A 1 -45.92 -5.55 4.25
C MET A 1 -44.71 -4.97 3.54
N SER A 2 -43.91 -4.14 4.21
CA SER A 2 -42.79 -3.43 3.57
C SER A 2 -41.52 -4.26 3.73
N GLU A 3 -41.01 -4.82 2.65
CA GLU A 3 -39.72 -5.52 2.62
C GLU A 3 -38.58 -4.53 2.89
N LYS A 4 -37.89 -4.71 4.02
CA LYS A 4 -36.67 -3.96 4.34
C LYS A 4 -35.52 -4.57 3.53
N THR A 5 -35.14 -3.94 2.43
CA THR A 5 -33.96 -4.31 1.64
C THR A 5 -32.70 -4.08 2.48
N LYS A 6 -32.06 -5.16 2.92
CA LYS A 6 -30.80 -5.15 3.66
C LYS A 6 -29.69 -4.69 2.71
N THR A 7 -29.32 -3.41 2.74
CA THR A 7 -28.21 -2.88 1.94
C THR A 7 -26.92 -3.56 2.35
N SER A 8 -26.46 -4.52 1.54
CA SER A 8 -25.17 -5.19 1.75
C SER A 8 -24.06 -4.14 1.62
N LYS A 9 -23.44 -3.77 2.73
CA LYS A 9 -22.39 -2.74 2.80
C LYS A 9 -21.18 -3.25 2.02
N ARG A 10 -21.08 -2.90 0.73
CA ARG A 10 -19.94 -3.27 -0.13
C ARG A 10 -18.64 -2.78 0.53
N LEU A 11 -17.72 -3.71 0.75
CA LEU A 11 -16.38 -3.43 1.26
C LEU A 11 -15.55 -2.82 0.12
N MET A 12 -15.79 -1.57 -0.23
CA MET A 12 -14.95 -0.84 -1.18
C MET A 12 -13.78 -0.20 -0.42
N SER A 13 -12.56 -0.48 -0.87
CA SER A 13 -11.40 0.32 -0.47
C SER A 13 -11.56 1.71 -1.09
N ARG A 14 -11.33 2.74 -0.27
CA ARG A 14 -11.32 4.13 -0.72
C ARG A 14 -9.90 4.66 -0.59
N GLU A 15 -9.51 5.52 -1.54
CA GLU A 15 -8.31 6.34 -1.37
C GLU A 15 -8.38 7.06 -0.02
N ILE A 16 -7.26 7.10 0.68
CA ILE A 16 -7.14 7.76 1.98
C ILE A 16 -6.17 8.92 1.85
N ALA A 17 -6.58 10.09 2.35
CA ALA A 17 -5.69 11.23 2.45
C ALA A 17 -4.57 10.95 3.46
N PRO A 18 -3.33 11.43 3.25
CA PRO A 18 -2.24 11.21 4.19
C PRO A 18 -2.59 11.57 5.65
N GLU A 19 -3.27 12.70 5.85
CA GLU A 19 -3.74 13.23 7.13
C GLU A 19 -4.84 12.41 7.81
N ASP A 20 -5.44 11.43 7.12
CA ASP A 20 -6.42 10.50 7.67
C ASP A 20 -5.79 9.16 8.11
N ILE A 21 -4.52 8.93 7.79
CA ILE A 21 -3.81 7.71 8.18
C ILE A 21 -3.55 7.74 9.68
N ARG A 22 -3.83 6.62 10.35
CA ARG A 22 -3.64 6.45 11.79
C ARG A 22 -2.96 5.12 12.06
N ALA A 23 -2.21 5.06 13.16
CA ALA A 23 -1.68 3.81 13.68
C ALA A 23 -2.81 2.76 13.79
N GLY A 24 -2.52 1.53 13.37
CA GLY A 24 -3.47 0.43 13.30
C GLY A 24 -4.35 0.39 12.05
N HIS A 25 -4.32 1.40 11.17
CA HIS A 25 -4.94 1.27 9.85
C HIS A 25 -4.23 0.20 9.01
N TYR A 26 -5.02 -0.51 8.22
CA TYR A 26 -4.49 -1.29 7.11
C TYR A 26 -4.65 -0.46 5.85
N VAL A 27 -3.55 -0.28 5.13
CA VAL A 27 -3.48 0.51 3.89
C VAL A 27 -2.86 -0.33 2.79
N ALA A 28 -3.25 -0.08 1.55
CA ALA A 28 -2.68 -0.75 0.38
C ALA A 28 -2.24 0.29 -0.65
N PRO A 29 -1.10 0.10 -1.32
CA PRO A 29 -0.69 0.97 -2.41
C PRO A 29 -1.68 0.88 -3.58
N LEU A 30 -2.11 2.04 -4.10
CA LEU A 30 -2.86 2.13 -5.35
C LEU A 30 -1.92 2.37 -6.53
N TYR A 31 -1.02 3.34 -6.38
CA TYR A 31 0.01 3.67 -7.35
C TYR A 31 1.10 4.55 -6.71
N MET A 32 2.28 4.57 -7.33
CA MET A 32 3.36 5.50 -7.03
C MET A 32 3.41 6.59 -8.11
N ASN A 33 3.54 7.85 -7.71
CA ASN A 33 3.93 8.94 -8.58
C ASN A 33 5.46 9.04 -8.60
N LEU A 34 6.02 8.99 -9.80
CA LEU A 34 7.44 9.19 -10.04
C LEU A 34 7.62 10.38 -10.98
N GLU A 35 8.49 11.31 -10.61
CA GLU A 35 8.94 12.37 -11.50
C GLU A 35 10.17 11.89 -12.28
N VAL A 36 10.09 11.91 -13.60
CA VAL A 36 11.17 11.51 -14.50
C VAL A 36 11.49 12.66 -15.43
N LEU A 37 12.78 12.89 -15.69
CA LEU A 37 13.20 13.77 -16.76
C LEU A 37 13.17 12.98 -18.08
N SER A 38 12.68 13.60 -19.16
CA SER A 38 12.81 12.99 -20.48
C SER A 38 14.28 12.98 -20.91
N GLU A 39 14.68 12.03 -21.77
CA GLU A 39 16.02 12.04 -22.36
C GLU A 39 16.31 13.36 -23.09
N SER A 40 15.31 13.91 -23.79
CA SER A 40 15.42 15.21 -24.45
C SER A 40 15.70 16.36 -23.48
N ALA A 41 15.23 16.27 -22.24
CA ALA A 41 15.50 17.27 -21.21
C ALA A 41 16.93 17.19 -20.66
N LEU A 42 17.63 16.07 -20.85
CA LEU A 42 19.03 15.90 -20.46
C LEU A 42 20.01 16.35 -21.57
N SER A 43 19.56 16.38 -22.82
CA SER A 43 20.35 16.80 -23.98
C SER A 43 20.00 18.20 -24.50
N ASP A 44 19.01 18.86 -23.91
CA ASP A 44 18.66 20.23 -24.26
C ASP A 44 19.78 21.19 -23.82
N SER A 45 20.43 21.80 -24.80
CA SER A 45 21.45 22.84 -24.59
C SER A 45 20.83 24.22 -24.34
N SER A 46 19.50 24.33 -24.37
CA SER A 46 18.82 25.54 -23.93
C SER A 46 19.00 25.70 -22.42
N TRP A 47 19.27 26.93 -21.96
CA TRP A 47 19.37 27.27 -20.53
C TRP A 47 18.03 27.16 -19.77
N ARG A 48 17.07 26.40 -20.29
CA ARG A 48 15.74 26.20 -19.68
C ARG A 48 15.83 25.07 -18.68
N ALA A 49 15.25 25.29 -17.50
CA ALA A 49 15.11 24.22 -16.52
C ALA A 49 14.24 23.09 -17.12
N PRO A 50 14.71 21.84 -17.06
CA PRO A 50 13.96 20.71 -17.60
C PRO A 50 12.66 20.52 -16.81
N ARG A 51 11.55 20.26 -17.52
CA ARG A 51 10.25 20.00 -16.89
C ARG A 51 10.09 18.50 -16.65
N PRO A 52 10.00 18.03 -15.39
CA PRO A 52 9.77 16.63 -15.12
C PRO A 52 8.40 16.18 -15.61
N ALA A 53 8.34 14.99 -16.17
CA ALA A 53 7.10 14.29 -16.47
C ALA A 53 6.70 13.45 -15.24
N MET A 54 5.42 13.49 -14.89
CA MET A 54 4.88 12.64 -13.82
C MET A 54 4.38 11.33 -14.41
N VAL A 55 4.96 10.23 -13.96
CA VAL A 55 4.59 8.86 -14.31
C VAL A 55 3.88 8.19 -13.14
N ARG A 56 2.79 7.48 -13.42
CA ARG A 56 2.08 6.66 -12.44
C ARG A 56 2.47 5.20 -12.62
N ILE A 57 3.03 4.61 -11.59
CA ILE A 57 3.43 3.20 -11.55
C ILE A 57 2.41 2.44 -10.71
N LEU A 58 1.74 1.46 -11.32
CA LEU A 58 0.84 0.57 -10.61
C LEU A 58 1.66 -0.51 -9.89
N PRO A 59 1.28 -0.93 -8.66
CA PRO A 59 1.93 -2.04 -7.99
C PRO A 59 1.67 -3.34 -8.75
N TRP A 60 2.71 -4.18 -8.90
CA TRP A 60 2.59 -5.50 -9.52
C TRP A 60 1.64 -6.41 -8.73
N ILE A 61 1.77 -6.39 -7.41
CA ILE A 61 0.88 -7.03 -6.44
C ILE A 61 0.70 -6.06 -5.26
N GLY A 62 -0.54 -5.83 -4.83
CA GLY A 62 -0.86 -4.91 -3.73
C GLY A 62 -1.26 -5.66 -2.47
N HIS A 63 -0.28 -6.01 -1.61
CA HIS A 63 -0.61 -6.51 -0.27
C HIS A 63 -0.91 -5.33 0.67
N PRO A 64 -1.95 -5.43 1.51
CA PRO A 64 -2.16 -4.44 2.54
C PRO A 64 -1.04 -4.52 3.57
N VAL A 65 -0.53 -3.37 3.97
CA VAL A 65 0.40 -3.18 5.08
C VAL A 65 -0.34 -2.57 6.27
N ARG A 66 0.19 -2.75 7.48
CA ARG A 66 -0.36 -2.15 8.69
C ARG A 66 0.45 -0.92 9.08
N ALA A 67 -0.19 0.24 9.17
CA ALA A 67 0.41 1.44 9.74
C ALA A 67 0.70 1.21 11.22
N LEU A 68 1.94 1.41 11.64
CA LEU A 68 2.38 1.34 13.02
C LEU A 68 2.43 2.73 13.65
N ASP A 69 2.95 3.70 12.90
CA ASP A 69 3.08 5.08 13.34
C ASP A 69 3.04 6.05 12.15
N VAL A 70 2.75 7.32 12.40
CA VAL A 70 2.52 8.35 11.36
C VAL A 70 3.25 9.64 11.73
N CYS A 71 4.20 10.05 10.89
CA CYS A 71 4.88 11.34 10.95
C CYS A 71 4.95 11.91 9.52
N LEU A 72 3.89 12.60 9.10
CA LEU A 72 3.75 13.02 7.71
C LEU A 72 4.98 13.80 7.21
N PRO A 73 5.45 13.52 5.99
CA PRO A 73 4.83 12.65 4.96
C PRO A 73 5.17 11.15 5.10
N PHE A 74 5.80 10.73 6.19
CA PHE A 74 6.29 9.37 6.39
C PHE A 74 5.34 8.54 7.26
N VAL A 75 5.07 7.31 6.83
CA VAL A 75 4.28 6.34 7.58
C VAL A 75 5.12 5.09 7.82
N LEU A 76 5.37 4.76 9.08
CA LEU A 76 6.00 3.50 9.44
C LEU A 76 4.95 2.39 9.28
N VAL A 77 5.25 1.40 8.46
CA VAL A 77 4.37 0.27 8.19
C VAL A 77 5.04 -1.06 8.51
N ARG A 78 4.21 -2.06 8.75
CA ARG A 78 4.61 -3.46 8.78
C ARG A 78 3.89 -4.22 7.69
N ASP A 79 4.62 -5.00 6.93
CA ASP A 79 4.05 -5.86 5.90
C ASP A 79 3.50 -7.18 6.48
N THR A 80 3.05 -8.07 5.59
CA THR A 80 2.54 -9.40 5.96
C THR A 80 3.64 -10.36 6.39
N ASP A 81 4.89 -10.07 6.02
CA ASP A 81 6.05 -10.90 6.31
C ASP A 81 6.63 -10.60 7.70
N GLY A 82 6.34 -9.42 8.24
CA GLY A 82 6.79 -8.93 9.53
C GLY A 82 7.80 -7.78 9.40
N ASP A 83 8.22 -7.46 8.19
CA ASP A 83 9.23 -6.47 7.88
C ASP A 83 8.69 -5.06 8.08
N LEU A 84 9.60 -4.16 8.47
CA LEU A 84 9.29 -2.77 8.73
C LEU A 84 9.78 -1.90 7.58
N GLU A 85 8.90 -1.06 7.07
CA GLU A 85 9.22 -0.14 5.98
C GLU A 85 8.62 1.23 6.27
N THR A 86 9.13 2.25 5.58
CA THR A 86 8.56 3.60 5.62
C THR A 86 7.97 3.96 4.26
N ILE A 87 6.70 4.36 4.26
CA ILE A 87 6.03 4.88 3.06
C ILE A 87 6.09 6.41 3.08
N ASP A 88 6.62 7.00 2.00
CA ASP A 88 6.48 8.43 1.71
C ASP A 88 5.15 8.67 0.97
N THR A 89 4.19 9.29 1.66
CA THR A 89 2.84 9.56 1.13
C THR A 89 2.82 10.64 0.05
N ARG A 90 3.93 11.33 -0.21
CA ARG A 90 4.05 12.23 -1.37
C ARG A 90 4.22 11.43 -2.66
N ARG A 91 4.89 10.28 -2.58
CA ARG A 91 5.11 9.37 -3.71
C ARG A 91 3.98 8.38 -3.86
N TRP A 92 3.50 7.81 -2.75
CA TRP A 92 2.50 6.76 -2.79
C TRP A 92 1.09 7.27 -2.54
N ARG A 93 0.16 6.88 -3.42
CA ARG A 93 -1.27 6.98 -3.16
C ARG A 93 -1.76 5.67 -2.55
N LEU A 94 -2.42 5.79 -1.41
CA LEU A 94 -2.83 4.66 -0.60
C LEU A 94 -4.36 4.57 -0.54
N ALA A 95 -4.86 3.36 -0.45
CA ALA A 95 -6.25 3.10 -0.08
C ALA A 95 -6.33 2.52 1.33
N ARG A 96 -7.30 2.98 2.11
CA ARG A 96 -7.64 2.30 3.37
C ARG A 96 -8.40 1.03 3.04
N VAL A 97 -7.90 -0.10 3.51
CA VAL A 97 -8.61 -1.37 3.45
C VAL A 97 -9.36 -1.62 4.75
N SER A 98 -10.41 -2.44 4.67
CA SER A 98 -11.19 -2.77 5.87
C SER A 98 -10.35 -3.53 6.89
N GLN A 99 -10.58 -3.26 8.17
CA GLN A 99 -9.93 -3.97 9.29
C GLN A 99 -10.08 -5.50 9.15
N ARG A 100 -11.28 -5.97 8.76
CA ARG A 100 -11.56 -7.39 8.53
C ARG A 100 -10.64 -7.97 7.45
N PHE A 101 -10.57 -7.31 6.29
CA PHE A 101 -9.75 -7.77 5.18
C PHE A 101 -8.26 -7.80 5.54
N GLY A 102 -7.74 -6.70 6.10
CA GLY A 102 -6.34 -6.60 6.51
C GLY A 102 -5.94 -7.70 7.48
N LYS A 103 -6.74 -7.93 8.53
CA LYS A 103 -6.50 -9.01 9.50
C LYS A 103 -6.49 -10.39 8.83
N THR A 104 -7.48 -10.70 7.98
CA THR A 104 -7.57 -11.98 7.28
C THR A 104 -6.34 -12.24 6.40
N VAL A 105 -5.83 -11.23 5.70
CA VAL A 105 -4.61 -11.37 4.89
C VAL A 105 -3.41 -11.71 5.77
N PHE A 106 -3.18 -10.94 6.84
CA PHE A 106 -2.06 -11.18 7.77
C PHE A 106 -2.12 -12.57 8.42
N GLU A 107 -3.31 -13.00 8.85
CA GLU A 107 -3.52 -14.32 9.45
C GLU A 107 -3.22 -15.45 8.46
N ARG A 108 -3.69 -15.33 7.21
CA ARG A 108 -3.47 -16.34 6.18
C ARG A 108 -2.00 -16.46 5.79
N VAL A 109 -1.30 -15.34 5.60
CA VAL A 109 0.14 -15.36 5.29
C VAL A 109 0.93 -15.98 6.43
N LYS A 110 0.66 -15.57 7.68
CA LYS A 110 1.30 -16.14 8.87
C LYS A 110 1.03 -17.64 9.02
N ALA A 111 -0.19 -18.10 8.75
CA ALA A 111 -0.56 -19.51 8.80
C ALA A 111 0.17 -20.33 7.74
N LYS A 112 0.32 -19.79 6.52
CA LYS A 112 1.09 -20.43 5.45
C LYS A 112 2.56 -20.61 5.86
N LYS A 113 3.22 -19.53 6.32
CA LYS A 113 4.62 -19.59 6.79
C LYS A 113 4.85 -20.65 7.87
N ARG A 114 3.92 -20.79 8.81
CA ARG A 114 4.00 -21.82 9.87
C ARG A 114 3.92 -23.24 9.32
N ARG A 115 3.10 -23.46 8.29
CA ARG A 115 2.98 -24.78 7.63
C ARG A 115 4.22 -25.12 6.84
N ASP A 116 4.78 -24.14 6.14
CA ASP A 116 5.98 -24.33 5.32
C ASP A 116 7.19 -24.69 6.21
N LYS A 117 7.39 -23.98 7.33
CA LYS A 117 8.43 -24.30 8.32
C LYS A 117 8.29 -25.69 8.95
N LYS A 118 7.06 -26.16 9.17
CA LYS A 118 6.83 -27.50 9.74
C LYS A 118 7.23 -28.60 8.75
N ARG A 119 7.00 -28.38 7.46
CA ARG A 119 7.37 -29.36 6.43
C ARG A 119 8.87 -29.51 6.31
N GLU A 120 9.59 -28.39 6.33
CA GLU A 120 11.05 -28.36 6.28
C GLU A 120 11.69 -29.10 7.47
N SER A 121 11.09 -29.00 8.67
CA SER A 121 11.58 -29.75 9.84
C SER A 121 11.24 -31.24 9.87
N ASP A 122 10.30 -31.71 9.04
CA ASP A 122 9.92 -33.13 8.97
C ASP A 122 10.80 -33.89 7.93
N ASP A 123 11.58 -33.17 7.11
CA ASP A 123 12.48 -33.71 6.07
C ASP A 123 13.94 -33.87 6.54
N ASP A 124 14.30 -33.36 7.72
CA ASP A 124 15.62 -33.48 8.39
C ASP A 124 15.65 -34.60 9.45
#